data_AF-A0A497PGQ3-F1
#
_entry.id   AF-A0A497PGQ3-F1
#
_cell.length_a   1.000
_cell.length_b   1.000
_cell.length_c   1.000
_cell.angle_alpha   90.00
_cell.angle_beta   90.00
_cell.angle_gamma   90.00
#
_symmetry.space_group_name_H-M   'P 1'
#
loop_
_entity.id
_entity.type
_entity.pdbx_description
1 polymer ?
#
loop_
_entity_poly.entity_id
_entity_poly.type
_entity_poly.pdbx_seq_one_letter_code
_entity_poly.pdbx_strand_id
1 'polypeptide(L)'
;MKLRLIAGSGNGRKSTVPVAFKVRVLELVNTGKPSKAAIEEAAGEFELELKPSYTKFAGSHVWRFRKEIQKLIDKEDQETIELVKAAGLVEEVEEESAE
;
A
#
# COMPACT_ATOMS: atom_id res chain seq x y z
N MET A 1 26.23 7.59 10.62
CA MET A 1 25.50 6.37 10.23
C MET A 1 24.01 6.64 10.36
N LYS A 2 23.22 6.59 9.27
CA LYS A 2 21.75 6.67 9.35
C LYS A 2 21.20 5.24 9.49
N LEU A 3 20.42 4.99 10.54
CA LEU A 3 19.75 3.71 10.78
C LEU A 3 18.61 3.55 9.77
N ARG A 4 18.63 2.49 8.95
CA ARG A 4 17.51 2.13 8.07
C ARG A 4 16.56 1.18 8.80
N LEU A 5 15.25 1.42 8.67
CA LEU A 5 14.22 0.57 9.27
C LEU A 5 14.04 -0.70 8.43
N ILE A 6 14.33 -1.86 9.01
CA ILE A 6 14.11 -3.16 8.37
C ILE A 6 12.65 -3.57 8.62
N ALA A 7 11.79 -3.34 7.65
CA ALA A 7 10.42 -3.82 7.69
C ALA A 7 10.39 -5.34 7.50
N GLY A 8 10.32 -6.08 8.61
CA GLY A 8 10.20 -7.54 8.59
C GLY A 8 10.99 -8.29 9.65
N SER A 9 11.95 -7.66 10.34
CA SER A 9 12.87 -8.41 11.20
C SER A 9 12.48 -8.37 12.69
N GLY A 10 11.81 -9.43 13.15
CA GLY A 10 11.96 -9.98 14.51
C GLY A 10 11.14 -9.39 15.67
N ASN A 11 10.40 -10.29 16.35
CA ASN A 11 9.89 -10.26 17.73
C ASN A 11 9.09 -9.04 18.26
N GLY A 12 7.77 -9.19 18.28
CA GLY A 12 6.84 -8.37 19.05
C GLY A 12 5.96 -7.49 18.18
N ARG A 13 4.69 -7.88 18.04
CA ARG A 13 3.61 -7.15 17.32
C ARG A 13 3.95 -6.78 15.86
N LYS A 14 3.80 -7.78 14.98
CA LYS A 14 3.59 -7.67 13.52
C LYS A 14 4.50 -6.64 12.82
N SER A 15 5.59 -7.12 12.23
CA SER A 15 6.35 -6.38 11.21
C SER A 15 5.46 -6.06 9.99
N THR A 16 4.67 -5.02 10.13
CA THR A 16 3.66 -4.58 9.18
C THR A 16 4.23 -3.36 8.50
N VAL A 17 4.36 -3.39 7.18
CA VAL A 17 4.71 -2.18 6.42
C VAL A 17 3.65 -1.09 6.67
N PRO A 18 4.02 0.20 6.65
CA PRO A 18 3.09 1.30 6.87
C PRO A 18 1.88 1.28 5.93
N VAL A 19 0.74 1.83 6.36
CA VAL A 19 -0.47 1.95 5.51
C VAL A 19 -0.18 2.82 4.29
N ALA A 20 0.48 3.98 4.47
CA ALA A 20 0.89 4.86 3.39
C ALA A 20 1.73 4.14 2.32
N PHE A 21 2.66 3.27 2.72
CA PHE A 21 3.43 2.44 1.79
C PHE A 21 2.52 1.51 0.97
N LYS A 22 1.54 0.86 1.61
CA LYS A 22 0.58 -0.02 0.91
C LYS A 22 -0.25 0.75 -0.10
N VAL A 23 -0.76 1.93 0.28
CA VAL A 23 -1.54 2.80 -0.60
C VAL A 23 -0.69 3.23 -1.80
N ARG A 24 0.55 3.67 -1.58
CA ARG A 24 1.47 4.04 -2.66
C ARG A 24 1.75 2.89 -3.62
N VAL A 25 1.94 1.67 -3.12
CA VAL A 25 2.09 0.49 -3.98
C VAL A 25 0.83 0.27 -4.83
N LEU A 26 -0.36 0.41 -4.26
CA LEU A 26 -1.62 0.26 -4.98
C LEU A 26 -1.79 1.34 -6.06
N GLU A 27 -1.44 2.58 -5.76
CA GLU A 27 -1.42 3.71 -6.71
C GLU A 27 -0.52 3.42 -7.91
N LEU A 28 0.73 3.00 -7.66
CA LEU A 28 1.68 2.66 -8.72
C LEU A 28 1.19 1.49 -9.57
N VAL A 29 0.55 0.49 -8.97
CA VAL A 29 -0.07 -0.61 -9.73
C VAL A 29 -1.26 -0.12 -10.55
N ASN A 30 -2.09 0.78 -10.01
CA ASN A 30 -3.24 1.35 -10.71
C ASN A 30 -2.82 2.18 -11.93
N THR A 31 -1.68 2.87 -11.87
CA THR A 31 -1.09 3.59 -13.01
C THR A 31 -0.41 2.67 -14.04
N GLY A 32 -0.52 1.35 -13.87
CA GLY A 32 -0.03 0.35 -14.82
C GLY A 32 1.36 -0.20 -14.52
N LYS A 33 2.00 0.16 -13.39
CA LYS A 33 3.31 -0.41 -13.06
C LYS A 33 3.19 -1.88 -12.63
N PRO A 34 4.14 -2.74 -13.05
CA PRO A 34 4.21 -4.12 -12.55
C PRO A 34 4.36 -4.17 -11.04
N SER A 35 3.71 -5.14 -10.37
CA SER A 35 3.67 -5.24 -8.91
C SER A 35 5.05 -5.22 -8.25
N LYS A 36 6.05 -5.89 -8.84
CA LYS A 36 7.42 -5.91 -8.29
C LYS A 36 8.04 -4.51 -8.34
N ALA A 37 7.95 -3.85 -9.50
CA ALA A 37 8.50 -2.51 -9.67
C ALA A 37 7.80 -1.49 -8.76
N ALA A 38 6.48 -1.57 -8.62
CA ALA A 38 5.72 -0.73 -7.70
C ALA A 38 6.17 -0.88 -6.24
N ILE A 39 6.43 -2.11 -5.79
CA ILE A 39 6.94 -2.39 -4.44
C ILE A 39 8.36 -1.85 -4.25
N GLU A 40 9.25 -2.05 -5.22
CA GLU A 40 10.64 -1.59 -5.15
C GLU A 40 10.72 -0.06 -5.14
N GLU A 41 9.91 0.61 -5.97
CA GLU A 41 9.83 2.06 -6.04
C GLU A 41 9.29 2.67 -4.74
N ALA A 42 8.14 2.17 -4.25
CA ALA A 42 7.60 2.61 -2.97
C ALA A 42 8.57 2.32 -1.80
N ALA A 43 9.32 1.22 -1.85
CA ALA A 43 10.31 0.93 -0.81
C ALA A 43 11.44 1.96 -0.80
N GLY A 44 11.86 2.40 -1.99
CA GLY A 44 12.84 3.49 -2.15
C GLY A 44 12.33 4.82 -1.62
N GLU A 45 11.09 5.19 -1.95
CA GLU A 45 10.46 6.44 -1.49
C GLU A 45 10.33 6.51 0.04
N PHE A 46 10.00 5.39 0.69
CA PHE A 46 9.82 5.30 2.14
C PHE A 46 11.09 4.88 2.89
N GLU A 47 12.24 4.77 2.21
CA GLU A 47 13.52 4.30 2.76
C GLU A 47 13.39 2.96 3.52
N LEU A 48 12.53 2.05 3.05
CA LEU A 48 12.24 0.76 3.67
C LEU A 48 13.11 -0.35 3.11
N GLU A 49 13.75 -1.12 4.00
CA GLU A 49 14.35 -2.39 3.63
C GLU A 49 13.31 -3.50 3.74
N LEU A 50 12.92 -4.06 2.60
CA LEU A 50 11.93 -5.12 2.51
C LEU A 50 12.59 -6.50 2.50
N LYS A 51 11.89 -7.49 3.06
CA LYS A 51 12.26 -8.90 2.90
C LYS A 51 12.21 -9.32 1.42
N PRO A 52 13.06 -10.26 0.98
CA PRO A 52 13.02 -10.79 -0.39
C PRO A 52 11.66 -11.37 -0.83
N SER A 53 10.80 -11.78 0.11
CA SER A 53 9.44 -12.26 -0.21
C SER A 53 8.57 -11.21 -0.87
N TYR A 54 8.77 -9.92 -0.55
CA TYR A 54 7.99 -8.81 -1.10
C TYR A 54 8.19 -8.66 -2.61
N THR A 55 9.38 -8.96 -3.11
CA THR A 55 9.69 -8.91 -4.55
C THR A 55 9.46 -10.25 -5.24
N LYS A 56 9.74 -11.38 -4.57
CA LYS A 56 9.52 -12.73 -5.11
C LYS A 56 8.03 -13.06 -5.32
N PHE A 57 7.16 -12.61 -4.42
CA PHE A 57 5.71 -12.87 -4.45
C PHE A 57 4.91 -11.57 -4.53
N ALA A 58 5.38 -10.63 -5.35
CA ALA A 58 4.84 -9.27 -5.42
C ALA A 58 3.32 -9.22 -5.63
N GLY A 59 2.78 -10.03 -6.55
CA GLY A 59 1.32 -10.08 -6.80
C GLY A 59 0.52 -10.50 -5.56
N SER A 60 0.99 -11.50 -4.81
CA SER A 60 0.33 -11.93 -3.56
C SER A 60 0.40 -10.84 -2.48
N HIS A 61 1.48 -10.07 -2.42
CA HIS A 61 1.61 -8.94 -1.50
C HIS A 61 0.68 -7.78 -1.87
N VAL A 62 0.61 -7.40 -3.15
CA VAL A 62 -0.33 -6.38 -3.64
C VAL A 62 -1.77 -6.76 -3.33
N TRP A 63 -2.17 -8.02 -3.59
CA TRP A 63 -3.51 -8.49 -3.24
C TRP A 63 -3.81 -8.39 -1.74
N ARG A 64 -2.84 -8.74 -0.89
CA ARG A 64 -2.98 -8.59 0.57
C ARG A 64 -3.11 -7.13 0.99
N PHE A 65 -2.31 -6.24 0.40
CA PHE A 65 -2.41 -4.80 0.66
C PHE A 65 -3.81 -4.28 0.32
N ARG A 66 -4.36 -4.63 -0.84
CA ARG A 66 -5.73 -4.26 -1.21
C ARG A 66 -6.76 -4.73 -0.16
N LYS A 67 -6.65 -5.96 0.31
CA LYS A 67 -7.56 -6.50 1.35
C LYS A 67 -7.41 -5.81 2.70
N GLU A 68 -6.18 -5.48 3.09
CA GLU A 68 -5.92 -4.78 4.35
C GLU A 68 -6.43 -3.33 4.30
N ILE A 69 -6.20 -2.62 3.19
CA ILE A 69 -6.71 -1.26 2.98
C ILE A 69 -8.24 -1.26 2.95
N GLN A 70 -8.87 -2.16 2.20
CA GLN A 70 -10.34 -2.28 2.20
C GLN A 70 -10.88 -2.46 3.61
N LYS A 71 -10.28 -3.34 4.42
CA LYS A 71 -10.71 -3.57 5.80
C LYS A 71 -10.58 -2.33 6.70
N LEU A 72 -9.63 -1.44 6.43
CA LEU A 72 -9.49 -0.17 7.17
C LEU A 72 -10.55 0.84 6.71
N ILE A 73 -10.83 0.91 5.41
CA ILE A 73 -11.93 1.71 4.86
C ILE A 73 -13.27 1.24 5.42
N ASP A 74 -13.54 -0.08 5.44
CA ASP A 74 -14.77 -0.67 6.00
C ASP A 74 -14.94 -0.39 7.51
N LYS A 75 -13.85 0.00 8.18
CA LYS A 75 -13.84 0.40 9.59
C LYS A 75 -13.88 1.91 9.79
N GLU A 76 -14.08 2.67 8.72
CA GLU A 76 -14.13 4.13 8.73
C GLU A 76 -12.85 4.79 9.27
N ASP A 77 -11.70 4.15 9.04
CA ASP A 77 -10.39 4.72 9.37
C ASP A 77 -10.11 5.95 8.49
N GLN A 78 -10.31 7.13 9.07
CA GLN A 78 -10.26 8.41 8.32
C GLN A 78 -8.90 8.64 7.65
N GLU A 79 -7.79 8.34 8.34
CA GLU A 79 -6.44 8.50 7.79
C GLU A 79 -6.24 7.63 6.53
N THR A 80 -6.67 6.36 6.57
CA THR A 80 -6.60 5.49 5.39
C THR A 80 -7.49 6.00 4.26
N ILE A 81 -8.71 6.46 4.56
CA ILE A 81 -9.64 6.99 3.55
C ILE A 81 -9.03 8.22 2.87
N GLU A 82 -8.46 9.16 3.62
CA GLU A 82 -7.79 10.34 3.08
C GLU A 82 -6.62 9.96 2.17
N LEU A 83 -5.79 9.00 2.59
CA LEU A 83 -4.67 8.51 1.78
C LEU A 83 -5.12 7.88 0.46
N VAL A 84 -6.17 7.05 0.49
CA VAL A 84 -6.71 6.38 -0.71
C VAL A 84 -7.37 7.38 -1.66
N LYS A 85 -8.07 8.38 -1.13
CA LYS A 85 -8.62 9.50 -1.93
C LYS A 85 -7.51 10.33 -2.56
N ALA A 86 -6.49 10.70 -1.79
CA ALA A 86 -5.34 11.46 -2.31
C ALA A 86 -4.57 10.70 -3.40
N ALA A 87 -4.53 9.37 -3.32
CA ALA A 87 -3.95 8.50 -4.33
C ALA A 87 -4.85 8.25 -5.56
N GLY A 88 -6.05 8.84 -5.61
CA GLY A 88 -6.99 8.64 -6.73
C GLY A 88 -7.47 7.20 -6.89
N LEU A 89 -7.51 6.43 -5.79
CA LEU A 89 -7.85 5.00 -5.79
C LEU A 89 -9.33 4.71 -5.51
N VAL A 90 -10.13 5.75 -5.22
CA VAL A 90 -11.58 5.61 -5.06
C VAL A 90 -12.22 5.86 -6.42
N GLU A 91 -13.00 4.90 -6.92
CA GLU A 91 -13.95 5.18 -8.00
C GLU A 91 -14.87 6.29 -7.51
N GLU A 92 -14.80 7.47 -8.13
CA GLU A 92 -15.91 8.41 -8.07
C GLU A 92 -17.12 7.65 -8.57
N VAL A 93 -18.01 7.28 -7.66
CA VAL A 93 -19.37 6.94 -8.04
C VAL A 93 -19.92 8.26 -8.56
N GLU A 94 -19.84 8.49 -9.86
CA GLU A 94 -20.68 9.48 -10.53
C GLU A 94 -22.12 9.10 -10.15
N GLU A 95 -22.68 9.79 -9.15
CA GLU A 95 -24.12 9.91 -9.01
C GLU A 95 -24.59 10.69 -10.24
N GLU A 96 -24.79 9.96 -11.35
CA GLU A 96 -25.52 10.43 -12.50
C GLU A 96 -26.96 10.67 -12.04
N SER A 97 -27.17 11.87 -11.48
CA SER A 97 -28.48 12.46 -11.24
C SER A 97 -29.09 12.73 -12.61
N ALA A 98 -29.73 11.72 -13.18
CA ALA A 98 -30.65 11.91 -14.29
C ALA A 98 -32.08 11.98 -13.71
N GLU A 99 -32.50 13.23 -13.51
CA GLU A 99 -33.89 13.67 -13.27
C GLU A 99 -34.83 13.28 -14.42
#